data_AF-K1EA66-F1
#
_entry.id   AF-K1EA66-F1
#
_cell.length_a   1.000
_cell.length_b   1.000
_cell.length_c   1.000
_cell.angle_alpha   90.00
_cell.angle_beta   90.00
_cell.angle_gamma   90.00
#
_symmetry.space_group_name_H-M   'P 1'
#
loop_
_entity.id
_entity.type
_entity.pdbx_description
1 polymer ?
#
loop_
_entity_poly.entity_id
_entity_poly.type
_entity_poly.pdbx_seq_one_letter_code
_entity_poly.pdbx_strand_id
1 'polypeptide(L)'
;MAYGEPVFRADRVDTNGIEVSLVGHSRHTSTESWMTFSWRTRLSPGGSNRRFYMHRGEPWGMSTSVALSMLHELNDQHRLSSDPAPTVRPEVLFSTSMTPDMRSRIWTQICLPEDRWSQDVEFVVTQDPYRRNQWRKIGIVDSASGQVAFRSTTLDGTYPPKKIIPSWTDWYLDNSMLDCEGRELGAFLDLLTGTREPMARTLPPVHGHGV
;
A
#
# COMPACT_ATOMS: atom_id res chain seq x y z
N MET A 1 2.24 22.60 -5.83
CA MET A 1 0.82 22.18 -5.76
C MET A 1 0.41 22.21 -4.30
N ALA A 2 -0.56 23.05 -3.93
CA ALA A 2 -1.16 23.01 -2.60
C ALA A 2 -2.11 21.81 -2.56
N TYR A 3 -1.87 20.87 -1.65
CA TYR A 3 -2.83 19.80 -1.40
C TYR A 3 -4.06 20.44 -0.73
N GLY A 4 -5.25 20.30 -1.32
CA GLY A 4 -6.50 20.70 -0.67
C GLY A 4 -6.71 19.95 0.65
N GLU A 5 -7.61 20.46 1.49
CA GLU A 5 -8.06 19.80 2.72
C GLU A 5 -8.40 18.32 2.44
N PRO A 6 -7.99 17.40 3.33
CA PRO A 6 -8.30 16.00 3.14
C PRO A 6 -9.80 15.77 3.19
N VAL A 7 -10.30 14.94 2.27
CA VAL A 7 -11.71 14.55 2.20
C VAL A 7 -12.04 13.55 3.31
N PHE A 8 -11.08 12.67 3.62
CA PHE A 8 -11.19 11.68 4.68
C PHE A 8 -9.93 11.68 5.53
N ARG A 9 -10.10 11.41 6.82
CA ARG A 9 -8.99 11.36 7.77
C ARG A 9 -9.34 10.46 8.94
N ALA A 10 -8.51 9.45 9.18
CA ALA A 10 -8.51 8.68 10.41
C ALA A 10 -7.20 8.95 11.15
N ASP A 11 -7.28 9.37 12.42
CA ASP A 11 -6.11 9.63 13.26
C ASP A 11 -6.03 8.59 14.39
N ARG A 12 -4.82 8.12 14.69
CA ARG A 12 -4.51 7.21 15.80
C ARG A 12 -3.17 7.56 16.44
N VAL A 13 -2.92 7.01 17.61
CA VAL A 13 -1.61 7.01 18.26
C VAL A 13 -1.17 5.55 18.37
N ASP A 14 0.04 5.24 17.90
CA ASP A 14 0.59 3.89 18.02
C ASP A 14 1.05 3.59 19.46
N THR A 15 1.49 2.36 19.70
CA THR A 15 1.96 1.91 21.02
C THR A 15 3.23 2.63 21.50
N ASN A 16 3.94 3.34 20.61
CA ASN A 16 5.13 4.11 20.92
C ASN A 16 4.83 5.60 21.10
N GLY A 17 3.55 6.00 21.11
CA GLY A 17 3.13 7.39 21.24
C GLY A 17 3.28 8.20 19.94
N ILE A 18 3.46 7.56 18.79
CA ILE A 18 3.57 8.22 17.49
C ILE A 18 2.16 8.48 16.94
N GLU A 19 1.84 9.74 16.66
CA GLU A 19 0.60 10.11 15.98
C GLU A 19 0.69 9.67 14.50
N VAL A 20 -0.30 8.89 14.07
CA VAL A 20 -0.45 8.37 12.71
C VAL A 20 -1.79 8.82 12.14
N SER A 21 -1.76 9.36 10.93
CA SER A 21 -2.94 9.74 10.16
C SER A 21 -3.02 8.93 8.88
N LEU A 22 -4.18 8.35 8.58
CA LEU A 22 -4.53 7.85 7.25
C LEU A 22 -5.40 8.91 6.58
N VAL A 23 -4.88 9.50 5.51
CA VAL A 23 -5.45 10.71 4.91
C VAL A 23 -5.84 10.44 3.47
N GLY A 24 -7.10 10.71 3.13
CA GLY A 24 -7.64 10.63 1.78
C GLY A 24 -7.75 12.00 1.11
N HIS A 25 -7.18 12.14 -0.08
CA HIS A 25 -7.30 13.33 -0.92
C HIS A 25 -7.91 12.97 -2.27
N SER A 26 -8.89 13.78 -2.69
CA SER A 26 -9.38 13.72 -4.06
C SER A 26 -8.30 14.23 -5.03
N ARG A 27 -8.17 13.53 -6.14
CA ARG A 27 -7.38 13.89 -7.31
C ARG A 27 -8.31 13.96 -8.50
N HIS A 28 -8.01 14.86 -9.42
CA HIS A 28 -8.75 15.00 -10.65
C HIS A 28 -7.80 15.39 -11.78
N THR A 29 -8.09 14.87 -12.97
CA THR A 29 -7.69 15.45 -14.24
C THR A 29 -8.91 16.11 -14.88
N SER A 30 -8.78 16.59 -16.11
CA SER A 30 -9.94 17.07 -16.88
C SER A 30 -10.96 15.97 -17.20
N THR A 31 -10.60 14.69 -17.07
CA THR A 31 -11.41 13.56 -17.54
C THR A 31 -11.72 12.52 -16.47
N GLU A 32 -10.98 12.50 -15.35
CA GLU A 32 -11.10 11.48 -14.32
C GLU A 32 -10.96 12.09 -12.93
N SER A 33 -11.60 11.47 -11.94
CA SER A 33 -11.42 11.78 -10.53
C SER A 33 -11.22 10.49 -9.75
N TRP A 34 -10.26 10.48 -8.83
CA TRP A 34 -9.95 9.32 -7.99
C TRP A 34 -9.54 9.76 -6.58
N MET A 35 -9.60 8.83 -5.63
CA MET A 35 -9.08 9.08 -4.29
C MET A 35 -7.66 8.54 -4.16
N THR A 36 -6.82 9.31 -3.46
CA THR A 36 -5.48 8.89 -3.05
C THR A 36 -5.38 8.93 -1.55
N PHE A 37 -4.88 7.85 -0.97
CA PHE A 37 -4.74 7.65 0.46
C PHE A 37 -3.27 7.50 0.81
N SER A 38 -2.89 8.10 1.94
CA SER A 38 -1.54 7.97 2.46
C SER A 38 -1.55 7.91 3.97
N TRP A 39 -0.75 7.00 4.52
CA TRP A 39 -0.33 7.13 5.91
C TRP A 39 0.67 8.26 6.06
N ARG A 40 0.55 8.97 7.16
CA ARG A 40 1.43 10.07 7.53
C ARG A 40 1.67 10.00 9.02
N THR A 41 2.88 10.30 9.46
CA THR A 41 3.22 10.31 10.87
C THR A 41 3.74 11.67 11.31
N ARG A 42 3.44 12.01 12.56
CA ARG A 42 4.06 13.13 13.25
C ARG A 42 5.07 12.57 14.25
N LEU A 43 6.31 12.97 14.06
CA LEU A 43 7.45 12.49 14.84
C LEU A 43 7.60 13.23 16.19
N SER A 44 6.76 14.23 16.43
CA SER A 44 6.61 14.94 17.68
C SER A 44 5.16 15.45 17.77
N PRO A 45 4.58 15.57 18.99
CA PRO A 45 3.26 16.15 19.17
C PRO A 45 3.17 17.52 18.49
N GLY A 46 2.15 17.73 17.65
CA GLY A 46 1.98 18.97 16.88
C GLY A 46 3.02 19.23 15.77
N GLY A 47 3.95 18.31 15.54
CA GLY A 47 4.98 18.42 14.50
C GLY A 47 4.45 18.28 13.08
N SER A 48 5.33 18.50 12.09
CA SER A 48 4.97 18.36 10.67
C SER A 48 4.57 16.93 10.35
N ASN A 49 3.43 16.75 9.67
CA ASN A 49 2.95 15.45 9.22
C ASN A 49 3.71 15.04 7.95
N ARG A 50 4.48 13.95 8.02
CA ARG A 50 5.43 13.57 6.96
C ARG A 50 5.31 12.10 6.59
N ARG A 51 5.80 11.78 5.40
CA ARG A 51 5.82 10.44 4.80
C ARG A 51 7.25 9.91 4.84
N PHE A 52 7.54 8.91 5.67
CA PHE A 52 8.87 8.34 5.77
C PHE A 52 8.85 6.83 5.92
N TYR A 53 9.79 6.15 5.28
CA TYR A 53 10.07 4.72 5.56
C TYR A 53 11.05 4.49 6.70
N MET A 54 11.67 5.54 7.25
CA MET A 54 12.60 5.43 8.38
C MET A 54 12.33 6.56 9.37
N HIS A 55 12.43 6.26 10.65
CA HIS A 55 12.37 7.21 11.75
C HIS A 55 13.55 6.96 12.69
N ARG A 56 14.42 7.97 12.88
CA ARG A 56 15.60 7.89 13.77
C ARG A 56 16.51 6.68 13.50
N GLY A 57 16.65 6.29 12.23
CA GLY A 57 17.49 5.14 11.84
C GLY A 57 16.77 3.79 11.89
N GLU A 58 15.50 3.75 12.31
CA GLU A 58 14.70 2.53 12.35
C GLU A 58 13.64 2.52 11.23
N PRO A 59 13.32 1.36 10.63
CA PRO A 59 12.23 1.23 9.69
C PRO A 59 10.90 1.67 10.27
N TRP A 60 10.13 2.38 9.45
CA TRP A 60 8.78 2.74 9.83
C TRP A 60 7.86 1.52 9.72
N GLY A 61 7.08 1.32 10.78
CA GLY A 61 5.96 0.40 10.88
C GLY A 61 4.98 0.91 11.92
N MET A 62 3.87 0.20 12.08
CA MET A 62 2.92 0.43 13.17
C MET A 62 2.32 -0.89 13.63
N SER A 63 1.53 -0.86 14.71
CA SER A 63 0.76 -2.03 15.11
C SER A 63 -0.31 -2.37 14.07
N THR A 64 -0.44 -3.66 13.76
CA THR A 64 -1.48 -4.20 12.85
C THR A 64 -2.89 -3.80 13.31
N SER A 65 -3.15 -3.80 14.62
CA SER A 65 -4.47 -3.42 15.15
C SER A 65 -4.82 -1.96 14.90
N VAL A 66 -3.82 -1.07 14.97
CA VAL A 66 -3.97 0.36 14.66
C VAL A 66 -4.27 0.54 13.17
N ALA A 67 -3.48 -0.08 12.29
CA ALA A 67 -3.71 0.00 10.85
C ALA A 67 -5.08 -0.53 10.45
N LEU A 68 -5.47 -1.68 11.02
CA LEU A 68 -6.76 -2.31 10.75
C LEU A 68 -7.93 -1.42 11.21
N SER A 69 -7.84 -0.83 12.41
CA SER A 69 -8.84 0.13 12.89
C SER A 69 -9.00 1.34 11.96
N MET A 70 -7.89 1.88 11.44
CA MET A 70 -7.92 3.02 10.52
C MET A 70 -8.51 2.64 9.15
N LEU A 71 -8.19 1.45 8.64
CA LEU A 71 -8.72 0.96 7.36
C LEU A 71 -10.22 0.66 7.44
N HIS A 72 -10.70 0.08 8.55
CA HIS A 72 -12.14 -0.11 8.75
C HIS A 72 -12.89 1.21 8.83
N GLU A 73 -12.42 2.17 9.65
CA GLU A 73 -13.03 3.49 9.75
C GLU A 73 -13.13 4.17 8.37
N LEU A 74 -12.05 4.08 7.58
CA LEU A 74 -12.04 4.66 6.25
C LEU A 74 -12.94 3.91 5.27
N ASN A 75 -12.99 2.58 5.33
CA ASN A 75 -13.85 1.76 4.49
C ASN A 75 -15.35 1.98 4.79
N ASP A 76 -15.70 2.27 6.05
CA ASP A 76 -17.06 2.61 6.46
C ASP A 76 -17.48 3.99 5.95
N GLN A 77 -16.55 4.96 5.91
CA GLN A 77 -16.77 6.29 5.34
C GLN A 77 -16.80 6.28 3.81
N HIS A 78 -15.91 5.50 3.20
CA HIS A 78 -15.73 5.38 1.77
C HIS A 78 -15.32 3.94 1.43
N ARG A 79 -16.27 3.16 0.92
CA ARG A 79 -16.06 1.75 0.63
C ARG A 79 -14.92 1.59 -0.39
N LEU A 80 -13.77 1.11 0.08
CA LEU A 80 -12.50 1.04 -0.63
C LEU A 80 -12.60 0.26 -1.96
N SER A 81 -13.45 -0.78 -1.97
CA SER A 81 -13.73 -1.60 -3.17
C SER A 81 -14.52 -0.86 -4.26
N SER A 82 -15.07 0.32 -3.95
CA SER A 82 -16.07 1.01 -4.77
C SER A 82 -15.55 2.29 -5.41
N ASP A 83 -14.27 2.63 -5.19
CA ASP A 83 -13.65 3.81 -5.77
C ASP A 83 -13.76 3.74 -7.31
N PRO A 84 -14.39 4.73 -7.97
CA PRO A 84 -14.73 4.68 -9.39
C PRO A 84 -13.54 4.78 -10.37
N ALA A 85 -12.27 4.66 -9.95
CA ALA A 85 -11.12 4.87 -10.82
C ALA A 85 -10.09 3.71 -10.86
N PRO A 86 -9.27 3.61 -11.93
CA PRO A 86 -9.65 3.70 -13.34
C PRO A 86 -10.57 2.52 -13.73
N THR A 87 -11.04 2.47 -14.98
CA THR A 87 -11.79 1.32 -15.57
C THR A 87 -11.10 -0.03 -15.38
N VAL A 88 -9.82 -0.03 -15.05
CA VAL A 88 -8.96 -1.20 -14.99
C VAL A 88 -8.59 -1.48 -13.54
N ARG A 89 -8.69 -2.74 -13.14
CA ARG A 89 -8.38 -3.19 -11.78
C ARG A 89 -6.87 -3.34 -11.62
N PRO A 90 -6.29 -2.93 -10.47
CA PRO A 90 -4.90 -3.23 -10.20
C PRO A 90 -4.70 -4.75 -10.17
N GLU A 91 -3.53 -5.20 -10.61
CA GLU A 91 -3.09 -6.56 -10.33
C GLU A 91 -2.75 -6.65 -8.84
N VAL A 92 -3.29 -7.66 -8.16
CA VAL A 92 -3.09 -7.90 -6.73
C VAL A 92 -2.48 -9.28 -6.55
N LEU A 93 -1.31 -9.33 -5.90
CA LEU A 93 -0.53 -10.55 -5.70
C LEU A 93 -0.23 -10.72 -4.21
N PHE A 94 -0.86 -11.71 -3.59
CA PHE A 94 -0.57 -12.09 -2.21
C PHE A 94 0.64 -13.03 -2.14
N SER A 95 1.51 -12.86 -1.16
CA SER A 95 2.71 -13.66 -0.98
C SER A 95 2.45 -15.16 -0.80
N THR A 96 1.23 -15.52 -0.40
CA THR A 96 0.78 -16.91 -0.23
C THR A 96 0.37 -17.57 -1.53
N SER A 97 0.07 -16.80 -2.58
CA SER A 97 -0.22 -17.31 -3.92
C SER A 97 1.00 -17.26 -4.86
N MET A 98 2.14 -16.79 -4.38
CA MET A 98 3.38 -16.68 -5.16
C MET A 98 4.17 -17.99 -5.15
N THR A 99 4.91 -18.26 -6.22
CA THR A 99 5.94 -19.30 -6.19
C THR A 99 7.07 -18.92 -5.21
N PRO A 100 7.81 -19.89 -4.63
CA PRO A 100 8.91 -19.58 -3.72
C PRO A 100 9.94 -18.60 -4.29
N ASP A 101 10.32 -18.78 -5.56
CA ASP A 101 11.28 -17.91 -6.25
C ASP A 101 10.76 -16.48 -6.42
N MET A 102 9.50 -16.34 -6.83
CA MET A 102 8.87 -15.03 -6.99
C MET A 102 8.75 -14.31 -5.64
N ARG A 103 8.31 -15.03 -4.61
CA ARG A 103 8.20 -14.51 -3.24
C ARG A 103 9.54 -14.03 -2.72
N SER A 104 10.59 -14.87 -2.83
CA SER A 104 11.95 -14.53 -2.41
C SER A 104 12.49 -13.31 -3.15
N ARG A 105 12.33 -13.26 -4.47
CA ARG A 105 12.75 -12.12 -5.29
C ARG A 105 12.06 -10.82 -4.89
N ILE A 106 10.74 -10.82 -4.68
CA ILE A 106 10.02 -9.61 -4.24
C ILE A 106 10.42 -9.24 -2.81
N TRP A 107 10.55 -10.20 -1.91
CA TRP A 107 10.93 -9.98 -0.52
C TRP A 107 12.25 -9.21 -0.39
N THR A 108 13.27 -9.61 -1.16
CA THR A 108 14.57 -8.90 -1.18
C THR A 108 14.49 -7.46 -1.67
N GLN A 109 13.48 -7.13 -2.48
CA GLN A 109 13.26 -5.79 -3.02
C GLN A 109 12.60 -4.85 -2.01
N ILE A 110 11.72 -5.38 -1.14
CA ILE A 110 10.87 -4.58 -0.26
C ILE A 110 11.44 -4.42 1.15
N CYS A 111 12.39 -5.27 1.55
CA CYS A 111 13.02 -5.21 2.86
C CYS A 111 14.16 -4.19 2.93
N LEU A 112 14.23 -3.48 4.04
CA LEU A 112 15.37 -2.67 4.46
C LEU A 112 16.38 -3.52 5.26
N PRO A 113 17.69 -3.24 5.18
CA PRO A 113 18.69 -3.93 6.01
C PRO A 113 18.42 -3.83 7.52
N GLU A 114 17.79 -2.74 7.94
CA GLU A 114 17.44 -2.45 9.33
C GLU A 114 16.15 -3.15 9.77
N ASP A 115 15.38 -3.75 8.86
CA ASP A 115 14.15 -4.45 9.21
C ASP A 115 14.42 -5.63 10.16
N ARG A 116 13.47 -5.87 11.06
CA ARG A 116 13.47 -6.97 12.03
C ARG A 116 12.15 -7.71 11.91
N TRP A 117 12.05 -8.55 10.90
CA TRP A 117 10.87 -9.37 10.63
C TRP A 117 10.98 -10.76 11.24
N SER A 118 9.86 -11.32 11.68
CA SER A 118 9.79 -12.73 12.07
C SER A 118 9.82 -13.69 10.86
N GLN A 119 9.66 -14.99 11.10
CA GLN A 119 9.50 -15.97 10.02
C GLN A 119 8.07 -16.00 9.45
N ASP A 120 7.08 -15.49 10.19
CA ASP A 120 5.66 -15.52 9.84
C ASP A 120 5.20 -14.19 9.23
N VAL A 121 5.81 -13.88 8.09
CA VAL A 121 5.54 -12.64 7.35
C VAL A 121 4.73 -12.93 6.11
N GLU A 122 3.72 -12.12 5.88
CA GLU A 122 3.00 -12.06 4.61
C GLU A 122 3.07 -10.66 4.02
N PHE A 123 2.93 -10.58 2.71
CA PHE A 123 2.83 -9.31 2.02
C PHE A 123 1.90 -9.40 0.82
N VAL A 124 1.34 -8.26 0.43
CA VAL A 124 0.57 -8.09 -0.79
C VAL A 124 1.23 -7.04 -1.65
N VAL A 125 1.28 -7.29 -2.96
CA VAL A 125 1.76 -6.33 -3.95
C VAL A 125 0.59 -5.93 -4.83
N THR A 126 0.35 -4.63 -4.96
CA THR A 126 -0.58 -4.06 -5.93
C THR A 126 0.19 -3.33 -7.02
N GLN A 127 -0.26 -3.47 -8.25
CA GLN A 127 0.37 -2.85 -9.41
C GLN A 127 -0.69 -2.39 -10.40
N ASP A 128 -0.60 -1.12 -10.83
CA ASP A 128 -1.47 -0.58 -11.88
C ASP A 128 -0.98 -1.07 -13.26
N PRO A 129 -1.83 -1.78 -14.03
CA PRO A 129 -1.48 -2.28 -15.35
C PRO A 129 -1.36 -1.17 -16.43
N TYR A 130 -1.96 0.02 -16.25
CA TYR A 130 -1.92 1.13 -17.19
C TYR A 130 -0.82 2.16 -16.91
N ARG A 131 -0.48 2.40 -15.63
CA ARG A 131 0.74 3.15 -15.24
C ARG A 131 2.01 2.30 -15.36
N ARG A 132 2.08 1.55 -16.48
CA ARG A 132 3.24 0.85 -17.07
C ARG A 132 4.20 0.21 -16.08
N ASN A 133 3.72 -0.63 -15.17
CA ASN A 133 4.61 -1.33 -14.23
C ASN A 133 5.59 -0.37 -13.53
N GLN A 134 5.26 0.92 -13.39
CA GLN A 134 6.24 1.90 -12.93
C GLN A 134 6.28 1.92 -11.42
N TRP A 135 5.15 1.66 -10.76
CA TRP A 135 5.03 1.67 -9.30
C TRP A 135 4.34 0.41 -8.81
N ARG A 136 4.85 -0.15 -7.72
CA ARG A 136 4.17 -1.16 -6.89
C ARG A 136 3.89 -0.57 -5.53
N LYS A 137 2.73 -0.90 -4.97
CA LYS A 137 2.40 -0.62 -3.57
C LYS A 137 2.37 -1.92 -2.81
N ILE A 138 2.93 -1.90 -1.62
CA ILE A 138 3.19 -3.11 -0.85
C ILE A 138 2.70 -2.92 0.58
N GLY A 139 1.86 -3.84 1.03
CA GLY A 139 1.54 -4.03 2.45
C GLY A 139 2.29 -5.26 2.96
N ILE A 140 2.93 -5.14 4.12
CA ILE A 140 3.69 -6.20 4.79
C ILE A 140 3.11 -6.37 6.18
N VAL A 141 2.77 -7.59 6.57
CA VAL A 141 2.28 -7.93 7.91
C VAL A 141 3.14 -9.04 8.51
N ASP A 142 3.53 -8.85 9.76
CA ASP A 142 4.17 -9.86 10.59
C ASP A 142 3.21 -10.22 11.72
N SER A 143 2.59 -11.39 11.57
CA SER A 143 1.57 -11.86 12.51
C SER A 143 2.16 -12.17 13.89
N ALA A 144 3.43 -12.58 13.95
CA ALA A 144 4.08 -12.94 15.21
C ALA A 144 4.41 -11.70 16.06
N SER A 145 4.86 -10.61 15.43
CA SER A 145 5.16 -9.35 16.13
C SER A 145 3.97 -8.39 16.20
N GLY A 146 2.90 -8.65 15.45
CA GLY A 146 1.74 -7.76 15.34
C GLY A 146 2.09 -6.41 14.68
N GLN A 147 3.10 -6.41 13.80
CA GLN A 147 3.55 -5.23 13.08
C GLN A 147 3.13 -5.25 11.61
N VAL A 148 2.88 -4.05 11.09
CA VAL A 148 2.62 -3.81 9.67
C VAL A 148 3.52 -2.70 9.17
N ALA A 149 3.98 -2.84 7.92
CA ALA A 149 4.65 -1.79 7.19
C ALA A 149 4.05 -1.64 5.80
N PHE A 150 4.13 -0.42 5.30
CA PHE A 150 3.69 -0.04 3.97
C PHE A 150 4.89 0.47 3.19
N ARG A 151 5.04 0.02 1.95
CA ARG A 151 6.18 0.34 1.07
C ARG A 151 5.69 0.62 -0.35
N SER A 152 6.52 1.31 -1.13
CA SER A 152 6.35 1.45 -2.57
C SER A 152 7.69 1.18 -3.24
N THR A 153 7.65 0.50 -4.38
CA THR A 153 8.83 0.38 -5.24
C THR A 153 8.53 0.98 -6.61
N THR A 154 9.57 1.45 -7.30
CA THR A 154 9.47 2.11 -8.60
C THR A 154 10.49 1.60 -9.61
N LEU A 155 10.15 1.61 -10.89
CA LEU A 155 11.12 1.48 -11.99
C LEU A 155 11.77 2.81 -12.37
N ASP A 156 11.31 3.92 -11.79
CA ASP A 156 11.83 5.25 -12.09
C ASP A 156 13.16 5.50 -11.39
N GLY A 157 14.26 5.27 -12.11
CA GLY A 157 15.62 5.54 -11.63
C GLY A 157 15.96 7.03 -11.49
N THR A 158 15.08 7.95 -11.91
CA THR A 158 15.25 9.39 -11.66
C THR A 158 14.71 9.81 -10.29
N TYR A 159 13.86 8.98 -9.69
CA TYR A 159 13.42 9.17 -8.32
C TYR A 159 14.56 8.76 -7.39
N PRO A 160 15.02 9.62 -6.47
CA PRO A 160 16.14 9.27 -5.60
C PRO A 160 15.73 8.01 -4.82
N PRO A 161 16.41 6.86 -5.00
CA PRO A 161 15.99 5.63 -4.34
C PRO A 161 16.47 5.64 -2.88
N LYS A 162 15.68 5.08 -1.97
CA LYS A 162 16.08 4.96 -0.57
C LYS A 162 17.13 3.88 -0.34
N LYS A 163 17.03 2.83 -1.15
CA LYS A 163 17.92 1.68 -1.18
C LYS A 163 18.26 1.40 -2.63
N ILE A 164 19.55 1.28 -2.91
CA ILE A 164 20.01 0.70 -4.17
C ILE A 164 19.77 -0.81 -4.05
N ILE A 165 18.73 -1.30 -4.70
CA ILE A 165 18.53 -2.74 -4.87
C ILE A 165 19.64 -3.22 -5.81
N PRO A 166 20.29 -4.37 -5.56
CA PRO A 166 21.40 -4.81 -6.40
C PRO A 166 21.04 -4.79 -7.89
N SER A 167 22.01 -4.43 -8.74
CA SER A 167 21.86 -3.95 -10.13
C SER A 167 21.20 -4.88 -11.15
N TRP A 168 20.67 -6.03 -10.74
CA TRP A 168 19.98 -7.01 -11.58
C TRP A 168 18.45 -6.85 -11.53
N THR A 169 17.94 -5.89 -10.76
CA THR A 169 16.51 -5.56 -10.72
C THR A 169 16.30 -4.08 -11.04
N ASP A 170 15.47 -3.78 -12.03
CA ASP A 170 15.12 -2.40 -12.41
C ASP A 170 14.24 -1.68 -11.37
N TRP A 171 13.85 -2.36 -10.30
CA TRP A 171 13.02 -1.81 -9.23
C TRP A 171 13.85 -1.19 -8.12
N TYR A 172 13.35 -0.10 -7.56
CA TYR A 172 13.95 0.65 -6.47
C TYR A 172 12.93 0.87 -5.35
N LEU A 173 13.38 0.87 -4.08
CA LEU A 173 12.51 1.28 -2.99
C LEU A 173 12.36 2.81 -3.00
N ASP A 174 11.11 3.27 -3.02
CA ASP A 174 10.77 4.70 -2.99
C ASP A 174 11.34 5.36 -1.73
N ASN A 175 11.57 6.67 -1.77
CA ASN A 175 11.98 7.49 -0.64
C ASN A 175 10.80 8.01 0.20
N SER A 176 9.59 8.10 -0.38
CA SER A 176 8.38 8.59 0.29
C SER A 176 7.37 7.48 0.56
N MET A 177 6.71 7.52 1.74
CA MET A 177 5.62 6.59 2.09
C MET A 177 4.53 6.57 1.02
N LEU A 178 3.92 5.40 0.82
CA LEU A 178 3.01 5.14 -0.28
C LEU A 178 1.84 6.14 -0.35
N ASP A 179 1.55 6.56 -1.59
CA ASP A 179 0.23 7.00 -2.02
C ASP A 179 -0.45 5.81 -2.70
N CYS A 180 -1.63 5.45 -2.23
CA CYS A 180 -2.42 4.34 -2.75
C CYS A 180 -3.82 4.79 -3.17
N GLU A 181 -4.39 4.10 -4.14
CA GLU A 181 -5.80 4.24 -4.51
C GLU A 181 -6.70 3.39 -3.60
N GLY A 182 -8.01 3.65 -3.60
CA GLY A 182 -8.97 2.93 -2.73
C GLY A 182 -8.89 1.41 -2.87
N ARG A 183 -8.76 0.90 -4.10
CA ARG A 183 -8.64 -0.55 -4.37
C ARG A 183 -7.36 -1.15 -3.81
N GLU A 184 -6.27 -0.41 -3.83
CA GLU A 184 -4.99 -0.86 -3.26
C GLU A 184 -5.06 -0.92 -1.73
N LEU A 185 -5.71 0.08 -1.11
CA LEU A 185 -6.05 0.02 0.32
C LEU A 185 -6.95 -1.17 0.65
N GLY A 186 -7.90 -1.50 -0.22
CA GLY A 186 -8.74 -2.69 -0.10
C GLY A 186 -7.90 -3.97 -0.01
N ALA A 187 -6.90 -4.13 -0.88
CA ALA A 187 -6.00 -5.28 -0.83
C ALA A 187 -5.17 -5.33 0.48
N PHE A 188 -4.83 -4.17 1.06
CA PHE A 188 -4.19 -4.13 2.38
C PHE A 188 -5.15 -4.53 3.49
N LEU A 189 -6.42 -4.11 3.42
CA LEU A 189 -7.45 -4.55 4.37
C LEU A 189 -7.66 -6.08 4.28
N ASP A 190 -7.71 -6.64 3.08
CA ASP A 190 -7.81 -8.09 2.85
C ASP A 190 -6.61 -8.84 3.43
N LEU A 191 -5.38 -8.32 3.23
CA LEU A 191 -4.17 -8.85 3.85
C LEU A 191 -4.28 -8.87 5.37
N LEU A 192 -4.66 -7.74 5.99
CA LEU A 192 -4.68 -7.60 7.45
C LEU A 192 -5.82 -8.33 8.14
N THR A 193 -6.92 -8.58 7.44
CA THR A 193 -8.06 -9.35 7.96
C THR A 193 -7.93 -10.85 7.69
N GLY A 194 -6.99 -11.27 6.82
CA GLY A 194 -6.93 -12.63 6.30
C GLY A 194 -8.06 -12.97 5.34
N THR A 195 -8.90 -12.00 4.96
CA THR A 195 -10.04 -12.19 4.04
C THR A 195 -9.52 -12.14 2.61
N ARG A 196 -9.08 -13.29 2.10
CA ARG A 196 -8.58 -13.40 0.72
C ARG A 196 -9.75 -13.71 -0.20
N GLU A 197 -10.61 -12.74 -0.47
CA GLU A 197 -11.63 -12.91 -1.53
C GLU A 197 -10.89 -13.14 -2.86
N PRO A 198 -11.08 -14.28 -3.54
CA PRO A 198 -10.61 -14.39 -4.91
C PRO A 198 -11.39 -13.35 -5.70
N MET A 199 -10.71 -12.31 -6.19
CA MET A 199 -11.31 -11.39 -7.17
C MET A 199 -11.64 -12.22 -8.41
N ALA A 200 -12.85 -12.78 -8.42
CA ALA A 200 -13.34 -13.62 -9.47
C ALA A 200 -13.18 -12.85 -10.78
N ARG A 201 -12.50 -13.49 -11.74
CA ARG A 201 -12.57 -13.08 -13.14
C ARG A 201 -14.04 -13.17 -13.53
N THR A 202 -14.78 -12.08 -13.40
CA THR A 202 -16.06 -11.93 -14.06
C THR A 202 -15.74 -11.74 -15.54
N LEU A 203 -15.49 -12.86 -16.23
CA LEU A 203 -15.61 -12.88 -17.67
C LEU A 203 -17.05 -12.49 -18.01
N PRO A 204 -17.29 -11.57 -18.95
CA PRO A 204 -18.64 -11.26 -19.38
C PRO A 204 -19.28 -12.55 -19.93
N PRO A 205 -20.62 -12.71 -19.76
CA PRO A 205 -21.32 -13.86 -20.30
C PRO A 205 -21.12 -13.88 -21.81
N VAL A 206 -20.59 -14.99 -22.33
CA VAL A 206 -20.58 -15.26 -23.76
C VAL A 206 -22.05 -15.40 -24.17
N HIS A 207 -22.59 -14.38 -24.84
CA HIS A 207 -23.85 -14.51 -25.54
C HIS A 207 -23.65 -15.53 -26.66
N GLY A 208 -24.09 -16.75 -26.40
CA GLY A 208 -24.28 -17.76 -27.43
C GLY A 208 -25.34 -17.25 -28.39
N HIS A 209 -24.92 -16.82 -29.58
CA HIS A 209 -25.82 -16.78 -30.72
C HIS A 209 -26.12 -18.22 -31.10
N GLY A 210 -27.34 -18.66 -30.75
CA GLY A 210 -27.94 -19.85 -31.34
C GLY A 210 -28.12 -19.62 -32.84
N VAL A 211 -27.67 -20.61 -33.61
CA VAL A 211 -28.14 -20.89 -34.97
C VAL A 211 -28.98 -22.15 -34.86
#